data_AF-A0A962MHP3-F1
#
_entry.id   AF-A0A962MHP3-F1
#
_cell.length_a   1.000
_cell.length_b   1.000
_cell.length_c   1.000
_cell.angle_alpha   90.00
_cell.angle_beta   90.00
_cell.angle_gamma   90.00
#
_symmetry.space_group_name_H-M   'P 1'
#
loop_
_entity.id
_entity.type
_entity.pdbx_description
1 polymer ?
#
loop_
_entity_poly.entity_id
_entity_poly.type
_entity_poly.pdbx_seq_one_letter_code
_entity_poly.pdbx_strand_id
1 'polypeptide(L)'
;FRVIDRIEADDAAAALSLEVRIERINYGVTPLVTGGLLNEVRVEALFQAIARNGERTLSGQYQAVGTRQINGYLNAEQNEALLNEVVGKALQNILADHELMAVLRS
;
A
#
# COMPACT_ATOMS: atom_id res chain seq x y z
N PHE A 1 -10.86 -11.12 18.60
CA PHE A 1 -10.06 -9.98 18.12
C PHE A 1 -8.72 -10.04 18.82
N ARG A 2 -7.65 -10.40 18.11
CA ARG A 2 -6.32 -10.50 18.70
C ARG A 2 -5.68 -9.14 18.54
N VAL A 3 -5.62 -8.38 19.64
CA VAL A 3 -4.74 -7.22 19.74
C VAL A 3 -3.32 -7.80 19.73
N ILE A 4 -2.54 -7.48 18.71
CA ILE A 4 -1.11 -7.77 18.72
C ILE A 4 -0.53 -6.71 19.65
N ASP A 5 -0.04 -7.16 20.81
CA ASP A 5 0.67 -6.31 21.75
C ASP A 5 1.78 -5.57 21.00
N ARG A 6 1.69 -4.25 21.09
CA ARG A 6 2.71 -3.31 20.64
C ARG A 6 4.01 -3.72 21.32
N ILE A 7 5.00 -4.13 20.53
CA ILE A 7 6.38 -4.20 21.02
C ILE A 7 6.82 -2.75 21.16
N GLU A 8 6.60 -2.17 22.34
CA GLU A 8 7.35 -0.98 22.76
C GLU A 8 8.78 -1.45 23.00
N ALA A 9 9.60 -1.33 21.97
CA ALA A 9 11.05 -1.35 22.12
C ALA A 9 11.42 -0.05 22.84
N ASP A 10 11.48 -0.14 24.16
CA ASP A 10 11.93 0.88 25.11
C ASP A 10 13.46 1.04 25.06
N ASP A 11 13.97 1.35 23.86
CA ASP A 11 15.36 1.75 23.61
C ASP A 11 15.40 2.67 22.37
N ALA A 12 14.62 3.76 22.43
CA ALA A 12 14.48 4.75 21.36
C ALA A 12 15.66 5.75 21.30
N ALA A 13 16.89 5.25 21.39
CA ALA A 13 18.05 5.95 20.87
C ALA A 13 18.25 5.51 19.40
N ALA A 14 17.68 6.28 18.46
CA ALA A 14 18.16 6.35 17.08
C ALA A 14 18.21 5.06 16.23
N ALA A 15 17.30 4.11 16.39
CA ALA A 15 17.27 2.94 15.51
C ALA A 15 16.84 3.30 14.07
N LEU A 16 17.71 2.99 13.10
CA LEU A 16 17.42 3.04 11.68
C LEU A 16 16.14 2.25 11.37
N SER A 17 15.10 2.91 10.88
CA SER A 17 13.81 2.27 10.65
C SER A 17 13.07 2.84 9.45
N LEU A 18 12.40 1.94 8.72
CA LEU A 18 11.40 2.26 7.71
C LEU A 18 10.06 1.72 8.19
N GLU A 19 9.15 2.62 8.52
CA GLU A 19 7.77 2.30 8.86
C GLU A 19 6.88 2.53 7.65
N VAL A 20 6.09 1.53 7.27
CA VAL A 20 5.14 1.62 6.16
C VAL A 20 3.74 1.33 6.68
N ARG A 21 2.82 2.28 6.49
CA ARG A 21 1.44 2.19 6.93
C ARG A 21 0.52 2.15 5.72
N ILE A 22 -0.44 1.24 5.76
CA ILE A 22 -1.56 1.24 4.83
C ILE A 22 -2.60 2.20 5.40
N GLU A 23 -2.77 3.35 4.78
CA GLU A 23 -3.73 4.36 5.23
C GLU A 23 -5.14 4.04 4.70
N ARG A 24 -5.22 3.56 3.45
CA ARG A 24 -6.50 3.25 2.81
C ARG A 24 -6.34 2.22 1.70
N ILE A 25 -7.32 1.32 1.59
CA ILE A 25 -7.54 0.51 0.40
C ILE A 25 -9.00 0.72 -0.03
N ASN A 26 -9.19 1.28 -1.21
CA ASN A 26 -10.49 1.45 -1.83
C ASN A 26 -10.67 0.36 -2.89
N TYR A 27 -11.75 -0.40 -2.76
CA TYR A 27 -12.16 -1.40 -3.73
C TYR A 27 -13.53 -1.02 -4.29
N GLY A 28 -13.64 -0.84 -5.60
CA GLY A 28 -14.86 -0.45 -6.27
C GLY A 28 -15.16 -1.35 -7.46
N VAL A 29 -16.45 -1.63 -7.68
CA VAL A 29 -16.94 -2.31 -8.87
C VAL A 29 -17.92 -1.38 -9.57
N THR A 30 -17.67 -1.09 -10.85
CA THR A 30 -18.50 -0.22 -11.68
C THR A 30 -19.02 -1.00 -12.88
N PRO A 31 -20.35 -1.14 -13.05
CA PRO A 31 -20.90 -1.72 -14.27
C PRO A 31 -20.56 -0.85 -15.48
N LEU A 32 -19.96 -1.45 -16.52
CA LEU A 32 -19.62 -0.74 -17.76
C LEU A 32 -20.77 -0.76 -18.77
N VAL A 33 -21.67 -1.74 -18.67
CA VAL A 33 -22.83 -1.88 -19.56
C VAL A 33 -24.09 -2.09 -18.73
N THR A 34 -25.09 -1.22 -18.90
CA THR A 34 -26.38 -1.34 -18.22
C THR A 34 -27.10 -2.62 -18.65
N GLY A 35 -27.42 -3.50 -17.70
CA GLY A 35 -28.04 -4.81 -17.98
C GLY A 35 -27.09 -5.87 -18.53
N GLY A 36 -25.80 -5.54 -18.69
CA GLY A 36 -24.75 -6.47 -19.08
C GLY A 36 -23.97 -7.00 -17.88
N LEU A 37 -23.17 -8.04 -18.11
CA LEU A 37 -22.28 -8.62 -17.10
C LEU A 37 -20.90 -7.93 -17.04
N LEU A 38 -20.59 -7.01 -17.96
CA LEU A 38 -19.26 -6.37 -18.00
C LEU A 38 -19.11 -5.33 -16.90
N ASN A 39 -18.15 -5.57 -16.00
CA ASN A 39 -17.81 -4.71 -14.88
C ASN A 39 -16.34 -4.28 -14.94
N GLU A 40 -16.05 -3.09 -14.43
CA GLU A 40 -14.71 -2.66 -14.08
C GLU A 40 -14.51 -2.79 -12.56
N VAL A 41 -13.47 -3.50 -12.17
CA VAL A 41 -12.98 -3.51 -10.79
C VAL A 41 -11.81 -2.54 -10.71
N ARG A 42 -11.88 -1.59 -9.78
CA ARG A 42 -10.82 -0.62 -9.49
C ARG A 42 -10.38 -0.79 -8.04
N VAL A 43 -9.08 -0.99 -7.85
CA VAL A 43 -8.43 -1.02 -6.53
C VAL A 43 -7.45 0.14 -6.46
N GLU A 44 -7.53 0.90 -5.38
CA GLU A 44 -6.63 1.99 -5.09
C GLU A 44 -6.11 1.83 -3.67
N ALA A 45 -4.78 1.91 -3.50
CA ALA A 45 -4.17 1.85 -2.19
C ALA A 45 -3.33 3.10 -1.93
N LEU A 46 -3.52 3.66 -0.73
CA LEU A 46 -2.76 4.80 -0.22
C LEU A 46 -1.91 4.34 0.97
N PHE A 47 -0.63 4.65 0.89
CA PHE A 47 0.39 4.30 1.86
C PHE A 47 1.05 5.56 2.40
N GLN A 48 1.44 5.51 3.67
CA GLN A 48 2.41 6.44 4.25
C GLN A 48 3.69 5.68 4.56
N ALA A 49 4.83 6.20 4.13
CA ALA A 49 6.13 5.70 4.57
C ALA A 49 6.84 6.75 5.43
N ILE A 50 7.54 6.28 6.46
CA ILE A 50 8.31 7.12 7.39
C ILE A 50 9.68 6.47 7.58
N ALA A 51 10.74 7.13 7.12
CA ALA A 51 12.12 6.72 7.36
C ALA A 51 12.71 7.52 8.51
N ARG A 52 13.41 6.85 9.44
CA ARG A 52 14.08 7.46 10.60
C ARG A 52 15.50 6.90 10.74
N ASN A 53 16.48 7.75 11.06
CA ASN A 53 17.86 7.35 11.39
C ASN A 53 18.34 7.99 12.71
N GLY A 54 17.41 8.32 13.61
CA GLY A 54 17.69 8.99 14.89
C GLY A 54 17.83 10.49 14.80
N GLU A 55 18.59 11.02 13.85
CA GLU A 55 18.77 12.46 13.67
C GLU A 55 17.81 13.07 12.64
N ARG A 56 17.36 12.25 11.68
CA ARG A 56 16.50 12.66 10.57
C ARG A 56 15.26 11.79 10.52
N THR A 57 14.14 12.42 10.19
CA THR A 57 12.88 11.76 9.85
C THR A 57 12.37 12.35 8.55
N LEU A 58 12.02 11.48 7.60
CA LEU A 58 11.35 11.87 6.35
C LEU A 58 10.10 11.01 6.18
N SER A 59 9.03 11.62 5.70
CA SER A 59 7.79 10.92 5.40
C SER A 59 7.27 11.26 4.01
N GLY A 60 6.61 10.28 3.39
CA GLY A 60 6.01 10.41 2.06
C GLY A 60 4.66 9.70 2.00
N GLN A 61 3.83 10.13 1.06
CA GLN A 61 2.57 9.46 0.72
C GLN A 61 2.68 8.85 -0.68
N TYR A 62 2.24 7.60 -0.79
CA TYR A 62 2.40 6.80 -2.00
C TYR A 62 1.07 6.18 -2.37
N GLN A 63 0.67 6.34 -3.62
CA GLN A 63 -0.58 5.83 -4.14
C GLN A 63 -0.31 4.87 -5.31
N ALA A 64 -1.09 3.81 -5.37
CA ALA A 64 -1.14 2.92 -6.52
C ALA A 64 -2.58 2.58 -6.88
N VAL A 65 -2.84 2.41 -8.18
CA VAL A 65 -4.16 2.06 -8.72
C VAL A 65 -4.00 0.88 -9.67
N GLY A 66 -4.94 -0.06 -9.58
CA GLY A 66 -5.08 -1.18 -10.50
C GLY A 66 -6.52 -1.30 -10.95
N THR A 67 -6.70 -1.59 -12.23
CA THR A 67 -8.01 -1.82 -12.83
C THR A 67 -8.05 -3.13 -13.60
N ARG A 68 -9.21 -3.78 -13.60
CA ARG A 68 -9.52 -4.96 -14.41
C ARG A 68 -10.95 -4.89 -14.92
N GLN A 69 -11.11 -5.20 -16.20
CA GLN A 69 -12.44 -5.43 -16.77
C GLN A 69 -12.74 -6.92 -16.76
N ILE A 70 -13.94 -7.29 -16.33
CA ILE A 70 -14.36 -8.69 -16.24
C ILE A 70 -15.85 -8.84 -16.55
N ASN A 71 -16.18 -9.96 -17.18
CA ASN A 71 -17.57 -10.41 -17.28
C ASN A 71 -17.97 -11.09 -15.97
N GLY A 72 -18.89 -10.47 -15.23
CA GLY A 72 -19.33 -10.88 -13.91
C GLY A 72 -18.48 -10.24 -12.82
N TYR A 73 -18.05 -11.04 -11.85
CA TYR A 73 -17.23 -10.60 -10.73
C TYR A 73 -15.89 -11.32 -10.74
N LEU A 74 -14.86 -10.68 -10.19
CA LEU A 74 -13.59 -11.36 -9.94
C LEU A 74 -13.82 -12.47 -8.91
N ASN A 75 -13.26 -13.64 -9.18
CA ASN A 75 -13.15 -14.69 -8.18
C ASN A 75 -12.11 -14.31 -7.10
N ALA A 76 -12.02 -15.08 -6.03
CA ALA A 76 -11.13 -14.78 -4.90
C ALA A 76 -9.65 -14.65 -5.33
N GLU A 77 -9.17 -15.56 -6.17
CA GLU A 77 -7.79 -15.56 -6.68
C GLU A 77 -7.49 -14.31 -7.52
N GLN A 78 -8.40 -13.92 -8.39
CA GLN A 78 -8.27 -12.72 -9.22
C GLN A 78 -8.29 -11.44 -8.38
N ASN A 79 -9.11 -11.39 -7.33
CA ASN A 79 -9.14 -10.28 -6.39
C ASN A 79 -7.82 -10.16 -5.62
N GLU A 80 -7.32 -11.28 -5.11
CA GLU A 80 -6.03 -11.32 -4.41
C GLU A 80 -4.89 -10.89 -5.34
N ALA A 81 -4.87 -11.37 -6.58
CA ALA A 81 -3.88 -10.99 -7.57
C ALA A 81 -3.90 -9.47 -7.86
N LEU A 82 -5.09 -8.89 -8.05
CA LEU A 82 -5.22 -7.45 -8.29
C LEU A 82 -4.79 -6.62 -7.07
N LEU A 83 -5.16 -7.05 -5.87
CA LEU A 83 -4.76 -6.38 -4.63
C LEU A 83 -3.24 -6.44 -4.43
N ASN A 84 -2.63 -7.62 -4.61
CA ASN A 84 -1.19 -7.82 -4.49
C ASN A 84 -0.41 -7.01 -5.53
N GLU A 85 -0.94 -6.89 -6.76
CA GLU A 85 -0.35 -6.00 -7.77
C GLU A 85 -0.33 -4.55 -7.31
N VAL A 86 -1.46 -4.04 -6.80
CA VAL A 86 -1.58 -2.64 -6.37
C VAL A 86 -0.70 -2.36 -5.15
N VAL A 87 -0.74 -3.22 -4.14
CA VAL A 87 0.13 -3.11 -2.96
C VAL A 87 1.60 -3.21 -3.35
N GLY A 88 1.96 -4.17 -4.22
CA GLY A 88 3.32 -4.34 -4.73
C GLY A 88 3.82 -3.09 -5.44
N LYS A 89 3.00 -2.47 -6.30
CA LYS A 89 3.32 -1.19 -6.96
C LYS A 89 3.54 -0.06 -5.96
N ALA A 90 2.69 0.07 -4.93
CA ALA A 90 2.85 1.10 -3.91
C ALA A 90 4.17 0.93 -3.13
N LEU A 91 4.50 -0.30 -2.74
CA LEU A 91 5.76 -0.63 -2.07
C LEU A 91 6.98 -0.39 -2.97
N GLN A 92 6.90 -0.72 -4.26
CA GLN A 92 7.96 -0.42 -5.22
C GLN A 92 8.19 1.08 -5.35
N ASN A 93 7.13 1.90 -5.38
CA ASN A 93 7.24 3.35 -5.40
C ASN A 93 7.92 3.89 -4.14
N ILE A 94 7.62 3.34 -2.95
CA ILE A 94 8.30 3.68 -1.69
C ILE A 94 9.80 3.37 -1.78
N LEU A 95 10.15 2.17 -2.25
CA LEU A 95 11.55 1.72 -2.32
C LEU A 95 12.34 2.43 -3.43
N ALA A 96 11.66 2.96 -4.44
CA ALA A 96 12.27 3.77 -5.50
C ALA A 96 12.47 5.23 -5.10
N ASP A 97 11.89 5.69 -3.99
CA ASP A 97 12.06 7.05 -3.49
C ASP A 97 13.47 7.26 -2.95
N HIS A 98 14.31 7.92 -3.74
CA HIS A 98 15.70 8.15 -3.42
C HIS A 98 15.90 9.00 -2.16
N GLU A 99 15.02 9.96 -1.88
CA GLU A 99 15.15 10.82 -0.70
C GLU A 99 14.79 10.05 0.56
N LEU A 100 13.69 9.29 0.51
CA LEU A 100 13.28 8.42 1.61
C LEU A 100 14.36 7.37 1.91
N MET A 101 14.89 6.72 0.87
CA MET A 101 15.94 5.70 1.01
C MET A 101 17.29 6.31 1.41
N ALA A 102 17.57 7.57 1.10
CA ALA A 102 18.81 8.24 1.51
C ALA A 102 18.87 8.43 3.03
N VAL A 103 17.73 8.67 3.70
CA VAL A 103 17.68 8.73 5.18
C VAL A 103 18.14 7.42 5.80
N LEU A 104 17.90 6.28 5.14
CA LEU A 104 18.28 4.97 5.65
C LEU A 104 19.76 4.60 5.41
N ARG A 105 20.53 5.44 4.71
CA ARG A 105 21.93 5.18 4.35
C ARG A 105 22.92 6.15 5.01
N SER A 106 22.42 7.23 5.58
CA SER A 106 23.21 8.23 6.32
C SER A 106 23.24 7.91 7.80
#